data_AF-A0A8J5S1D4-F1
#
_entry.id   AF-A0A8J5S1D4-F1
#
_cell.length_a   1.000
_cell.length_b   1.000
_cell.length_c   1.000
_cell.angle_alpha   90.00
_cell.angle_beta   90.00
_cell.angle_gamma   90.00
#
_symmetry.space_group_name_H-M   'P 1'
#
loop_
_entity.id
_entity.type
_entity.pdbx_description
1 polymer ?
#
loop_
_entity_poly.entity_id
_entity_poly.type
_entity_poly.pdbx_seq_one_letter_code
_entity_poly.pdbx_strand_id
1 'polypeptide(L)'
;MARAASEWGFFQLTNHGVSRELMEKMRREQARLFRLPFETKEKAGLLNGSYRWGNPTATSLRQLSWSEAFHVPLASISGQHCDFGELTSLGPVLAIILV
;
A
#
# COMPACT_ATOMS: atom_id res chain seq x y z
N MET A 1 -17.26 13.14 -13.73
CA MET A 1 -16.00 12.37 -13.86
C MET A 1 -15.36 12.53 -15.23
N ALA A 2 -16.04 12.21 -16.34
CA ALA A 2 -15.46 12.26 -17.70
C ALA A 2 -14.68 13.55 -18.03
N ARG A 3 -15.28 14.73 -17.79
CA ARG A 3 -14.61 16.02 -18.03
C ARG A 3 -13.33 16.20 -17.22
N ALA A 4 -13.37 15.91 -15.92
CA ALA A 4 -12.20 16.05 -15.05
C ALA A 4 -11.10 15.05 -15.45
N ALA A 5 -11.48 13.82 -15.81
CA ALA A 5 -10.54 12.81 -16.32
C ALA A 5 -9.90 13.24 -17.65
N SER A 6 -10.67 13.79 -18.59
CA SER A 6 -10.14 14.20 -19.90
C SER A 6 -9.32 15.49 -19.85
N GLU A 7 -9.66 16.44 -18.97
CA GLU A 7 -8.96 17.72 -18.87
C GLU A 7 -7.75 17.66 -17.93
N TRP A 8 -7.83 16.89 -16.83
CA TRP A 8 -6.82 16.91 -15.77
C TRP A 8 -6.14 15.57 -15.52
N GLY A 9 -6.74 14.45 -15.92
CA GLY A 9 -6.23 13.10 -15.61
C GLY A 9 -6.40 12.67 -14.16
N PHE A 10 -6.96 13.50 -13.28
CA PHE A 10 -7.26 13.16 -11.89
C PHE A 10 -8.46 13.95 -11.34
N PHE A 11 -9.10 13.41 -10.30
CA PHE A 11 -10.15 14.10 -9.53
C PHE A 11 -10.24 13.49 -8.13
N GLN A 12 -10.73 14.28 -7.17
CA GLN A 12 -11.04 13.77 -5.84
C GLN A 12 -12.52 13.38 -5.76
N LEU A 13 -12.80 12.22 -5.18
CA LEU A 13 -14.15 11.78 -4.91
C LEU A 13 -14.46 11.99 -3.42
N THR A 14 -15.49 12.78 -3.13
CA THR A 14 -16.05 12.93 -1.78
C THR A 14 -17.36 12.16 -1.65
N ASN A 15 -17.79 11.83 -0.43
CA ASN A 15 -19.02 11.08 -0.17
C ASN A 15 -19.10 9.73 -0.91
N HIS A 16 -17.96 9.04 -1.03
CA HIS A 16 -17.80 7.76 -1.74
C HIS A 16 -18.43 6.54 -1.03
N GLY A 17 -19.12 6.72 0.10
CA GLY A 17 -19.80 5.64 0.83
C GLY A 17 -18.90 4.74 1.68
N VAL A 18 -17.57 4.80 1.52
CA VAL A 18 -16.62 4.09 2.41
C VAL A 18 -16.59 4.77 3.78
N SER A 19 -16.72 3.99 4.85
CA SER A 19 -16.82 4.53 6.20
C SER A 19 -15.52 5.22 6.63
N ARG A 20 -15.64 6.36 7.32
CA ARG A 20 -14.49 7.10 7.86
C ARG A 20 -13.69 6.25 8.84
N GLU A 21 -14.37 5.45 9.65
CA GLU A 21 -13.72 4.56 10.62
C GLU A 21 -12.78 3.56 9.94
N LEU A 22 -13.20 2.99 8.81
CA LEU A 22 -12.40 2.04 8.03
C LEU A 22 -11.18 2.73 7.41
N MET A 23 -11.34 3.93 6.85
CA MET A 23 -10.23 4.74 6.33
C MET A 23 -9.21 5.09 7.43
N GLU A 24 -9.68 5.43 8.63
CA GLU A 24 -8.79 5.72 9.76
C GLU A 24 -8.11 4.45 10.29
N LYS A 25 -8.80 3.31 10.33
CA LYS A 25 -8.19 2.01 10.63
C LYS A 25 -7.10 1.69 9.62
N MET A 26 -7.33 1.95 8.33
CA MET A 26 -6.33 1.76 7.29
C MET A 26 -5.08 2.57 7.53
N ARG A 27 -5.24 3.88 7.77
CA ARG A 27 -4.11 4.77 8.02
C ARG A 27 -3.30 4.33 9.25
N ARG A 28 -3.98 3.87 10.32
CA ARG A 28 -3.30 3.33 11.51
C ARG A 28 -2.49 2.09 11.21
N GLU A 29 -3.06 1.13 10.49
CA GLU A 29 -2.39 -0.13 10.16
C GLU A 29 -1.22 0.08 9.18
N GLN A 30 -1.37 0.94 8.18
CA GLN A 30 -0.27 1.37 7.31
C GLN A 30 0.86 2.02 8.12
N ALA A 31 0.54 2.92 9.04
CA ALA A 31 1.54 3.56 9.88
C ALA A 31 2.25 2.57 10.82
N ARG A 32 1.55 1.54 11.33
CA ARG A 32 2.16 0.46 12.12
C ARG A 32 3.14 -0.35 11.27
N LEU A 33 2.74 -0.73 10.05
CA LEU A 33 3.57 -1.47 9.10
C LEU A 33 4.88 -0.72 8.80
N PHE A 34 4.80 0.55 8.42
CA PHE A 34 5.99 1.32 8.04
C PHE A 34 6.90 1.68 9.22
N ARG A 35 6.37 1.69 10.46
CA ARG A 35 7.17 1.88 11.68
C ARG A 35 8.00 0.66 12.08
N LEU A 36 7.74 -0.52 11.50
CA LEU A 36 8.59 -1.68 11.74
C LEU A 36 10.03 -1.40 11.31
N PRO A 37 11.03 -2.01 11.98
CA PRO A 37 12.43 -1.91 11.58
C PRO A 37 12.63 -2.31 10.11
N PHE A 38 13.63 -1.71 9.46
CA PHE A 38 13.93 -1.96 8.05
C PHE A 38 14.16 -3.45 7.78
N GLU A 39 14.92 -4.11 8.63
CA GLU A 39 15.26 -5.53 8.52
C GLU A 39 14.02 -6.42 8.59
N THR A 40 13.04 -6.04 9.43
CA THR A 40 11.76 -6.73 9.50
C THR A 40 10.98 -6.60 8.20
N LYS A 41 10.94 -5.40 7.62
CA LYS A 41 10.24 -5.15 6.35
C LYS A 41 10.92 -5.83 5.16
N GLU A 42 12.25 -5.87 5.14
CA GLU A 42 13.05 -6.42 4.04
C GLU A 42 13.15 -7.95 4.08
N LYS A 43 13.37 -8.56 5.26
CA LYS A 43 13.78 -9.97 5.36
C LYS A 43 12.67 -10.92 5.77
N ALA A 44 11.57 -10.43 6.33
CA ALA A 44 10.53 -11.29 6.92
C ALA A 44 9.58 -11.92 5.89
N GLY A 45 9.75 -11.66 4.58
CA GLY A 45 8.80 -12.15 3.56
C GLY A 45 7.39 -11.56 3.72
N LEU A 46 7.24 -10.53 4.54
CA LEU A 46 5.98 -9.87 4.87
C LEU A 46 5.26 -9.47 3.60
N LEU A 47 3.95 -9.79 3.53
CA LEU A 47 3.14 -9.51 2.35
C LEU A 47 3.79 -10.04 1.06
N ASN A 48 4.32 -11.28 1.13
CA ASN A 48 4.98 -12.00 0.05
C ASN A 48 6.20 -11.27 -0.53
N GLY A 49 7.00 -10.64 0.33
CA GLY A 49 8.21 -9.93 -0.07
C GLY A 49 7.93 -8.70 -0.93
N SER A 50 6.76 -8.09 -0.78
CA SER A 50 6.32 -6.94 -1.57
C SER A 50 6.98 -5.60 -1.20
N TYR A 51 7.87 -5.61 -0.21
CA TYR A 51 8.56 -4.43 0.25
C TYR A 51 9.57 -3.91 -0.78
N ARG A 52 9.59 -2.59 -0.96
CA ARG A 52 10.53 -1.87 -1.82
C ARG A 52 11.04 -0.62 -1.13
N TRP A 53 12.36 -0.49 -1.02
CA TRP A 53 13.02 0.77 -0.68
C TRP A 53 13.60 1.43 -1.94
N GLY A 54 13.27 2.70 -2.13
CA GLY A 54 13.72 3.52 -3.25
C GLY A 54 13.37 2.96 -4.62
N ASN A 55 14.33 3.09 -5.55
CA ASN A 55 14.25 2.60 -6.91
C ASN A 55 15.35 1.56 -7.15
N PRO A 56 15.06 0.25 -7.10
CA PRO A 56 16.06 -0.81 -7.23
C PRO A 56 16.69 -0.89 -8.63
N THR A 57 16.10 -0.26 -9.64
CA THR A 57 16.58 -0.27 -11.02
C THR A 57 17.21 1.07 -11.44
N ALA A 58 17.60 1.91 -10.48
CA ALA A 58 18.20 3.20 -10.78
C ALA A 58 19.60 3.05 -11.43
N THR A 59 19.80 3.70 -12.57
CA THR A 59 21.09 3.78 -13.30
C THR A 59 21.80 5.12 -13.09
N SER A 60 21.15 6.09 -12.44
CA SER A 60 21.74 7.39 -12.11
C SER A 60 21.17 7.98 -10.82
N LEU A 61 21.89 8.94 -10.22
CA LEU A 61 21.47 9.61 -8.99
C LEU A 61 20.11 10.31 -9.11
N ARG A 62 19.73 10.77 -10.32
CA ARG A 62 18.43 11.41 -10.58
C ARG A 62 17.24 10.45 -10.47
N GLN A 63 17.49 9.14 -10.48
CA GLN A 63 16.44 8.11 -10.40
C GLN A 63 16.27 7.56 -8.98
N LEU A 64 17.08 8.02 -8.01
CA LEU A 64 16.93 7.66 -6.61
C LEU A 64 15.62 8.24 -6.07
N SER A 65 14.86 7.41 -5.37
CA SER A 65 13.62 7.81 -4.71
C SER A 65 13.80 7.68 -3.20
N TRP A 66 13.53 8.76 -2.47
CA TRP A 66 13.44 8.70 -1.00
C TRP A 66 12.03 8.25 -0.63
N SER A 67 11.75 6.97 -0.81
CA SER A 67 10.43 6.42 -0.58
C SER A 67 10.50 4.94 -0.29
N GLU A 68 9.58 4.45 0.53
CA GLU A 68 9.29 3.03 0.68
C GLU A 68 7.87 2.70 0.25
N ALA A 69 7.65 1.45 -0.15
CA ALA A 69 6.34 0.95 -0.55
C ALA A 69 6.20 -0.55 -0.30
N PHE A 70 4.97 -0.99 -0.08
CA PHE A 70 4.56 -2.39 -0.18
C PHE A 70 3.63 -2.54 -1.38
N HIS A 71 3.97 -3.40 -2.33
CA HIS A 71 3.17 -3.69 -3.53
C HIS A 71 2.42 -5.01 -3.36
N VAL A 72 1.23 -4.96 -2.75
CA VAL A 72 0.46 -6.16 -2.42
C VAL A 72 -0.58 -6.43 -3.52
N PRO A 73 -0.44 -7.48 -4.34
CA PRO A 73 -1.44 -7.81 -5.34
C PRO A 73 -2.76 -8.20 -4.69
N LEU A 74 -3.91 -7.73 -5.20
CA LEU A 74 -5.20 -8.10 -4.63
C LEU A 74 -5.43 -9.62 -4.61
N ALA A 75 -4.92 -10.34 -5.63
CA ALA A 75 -4.98 -11.79 -5.70
C ALA A 75 -4.22 -12.50 -4.56
N SER A 76 -3.20 -11.86 -3.97
CA SER A 76 -2.53 -12.42 -2.80
C SER A 76 -3.37 -12.24 -1.55
N ILE A 77 -4.14 -11.15 -1.44
CA ILE A 77 -5.01 -10.85 -0.29
C ILE A 77 -6.19 -11.83 -0.19
N SER A 78 -6.71 -12.31 -1.33
CA SER A 78 -7.82 -13.26 -1.36
C SER A 78 -7.41 -14.73 -1.16
N GLY A 79 -6.11 -15.05 -1.21
CA GLY A 79 -5.58 -16.40 -1.02
C GLY A 79 -5.17 -16.70 0.42
N GLN A 80 -5.21 -17.98 0.83
CA GLN A 80 -4.76 -18.48 2.16
C GLN A 80 -3.25 -18.32 2.43
N HIS A 81 -2.50 -17.57 1.63
CA HIS A 81 -1.02 -17.54 1.62
C HIS A 81 -0.45 -16.11 1.63
N CYS A 82 -1.13 -15.15 2.27
CA CYS A 82 -0.46 -13.91 2.68
C CYS A 82 -0.04 -14.02 4.13
N ASP A 83 1.26 -14.03 4.38
CA ASP A 83 1.78 -13.86 5.73
C ASP A 83 1.70 -12.37 6.11
N PHE A 84 0.73 -12.06 6.97
CA PHE A 84 0.53 -10.73 7.54
C PHE A 84 1.36 -10.53 8.82
N GLY A 85 2.06 -11.55 9.32
CA GLY A 85 2.73 -11.52 10.61
C GLY A 85 1.78 -11.09 11.73
N GLU A 86 2.23 -10.18 12.60
CA GLU A 86 1.40 -9.57 13.66
C GLU A 86 0.35 -8.57 13.16
N LEU A 87 0.31 -8.29 11.85
CA LEU A 87 -0.59 -7.30 11.25
C LEU A 87 -1.86 -7.95 10.69
N THR A 88 -2.43 -8.92 11.40
CA THR A 88 -3.66 -9.63 11.01
C THR A 88 -4.85 -8.68 10.78
N SER A 89 -4.80 -7.45 11.30
CA SER A 89 -5.73 -6.36 11.05
C SER A 89 -5.61 -5.67 9.68
N LEU A 90 -4.56 -5.93 8.89
CA LEU A 90 -4.35 -5.36 7.54
C LEU A 90 -5.16 -6.06 6.44
N GLY A 91 -5.44 -7.36 6.58
CA GLY A 91 -6.11 -8.15 5.55
C GLY A 91 -7.45 -7.54 5.07
N PRO A 92 -8.38 -7.20 5.99
CA PRO A 92 -9.67 -6.59 5.63
C PRO A 92 -9.57 -5.17 5.04
N VAL A 93 -8.42 -4.52 5.22
CA VAL A 93 -8.21 -3.10 4.96
C VAL A 93 -7.54 -2.89 3.59
N LEU A 94 -6.62 -3.77 3.20
CA LEU A 94 -5.89 -3.69 1.93
C LEU A 94 -6.77 -4.00 0.70
N ALA A 95 -7.93 -4.65 0.89
CA ALA A 95 -8.87 -4.97 -0.18
C ALA A 95 -9.62 -3.77 -0.78
N ILE A 96 -9.38 -2.53 -0.30
CA ILE A 96 -10.26 -1.37 -0.53
C ILE A 96 -9.69 -0.32 -1.49
N ILE A 97 -8.48 -0.49 -2.03
CA ILE A 97 -7.91 0.49 -2.97
C ILE A 97 -8.13 0.03 -4.42
N LEU A 98 -9.18 0.56 -5.03
CA LEU A 98 -9.40 0.58 -6.49
C LEU A 98 -9.81 2.01 -6.88
N VAL A 99 -8.82 2.89 -7.05
CA VAL A 99 -8.86 4.06 -7.95
C VAL A 99 -7.43 4.33 -8.43
#